data_AF-A0A140SSY4-F1
#
_entry.id   AF-A0A140SSY4-F1
#
_cell.length_a   1.000
_cell.length_b   1.000
_cell.length_c   1.000
_cell.angle_alpha   90.00
_cell.angle_beta   90.00
_cell.angle_gamma   90.00
#
_symmetry.space_group_name_H-M   'P 1'
#
loop_
_entity.id
_entity.type
_entity.pdbx_description
1 polymer ?
#
loop_
_entity_poly.entity_id
_entity_poly.type
_entity_poly.pdbx_seq_one_letter_code
_entity_poly.pdbx_strand_id
1 'polypeptide(L)' 'MFGLFLMVCSAMNCQFEPYGYIYPDEINCLVDRELLVSEGKVAECYPVDAIIRANN' A
#
# COMPACT_ATOMS: atom_id res chain seq x y z
N MET A 1 -13.44 -8.95 -2.71
CA MET A 1 -13.70 -7.66 -3.40
C MET A 1 -12.38 -7.29 -4.06
N PHE A 2 -12.35 -6.96 -5.36
CA PHE A 2 -11.09 -6.57 -6.02
C PHE A 2 -10.74 -5.14 -5.60
N GLY A 3 -9.67 -5.00 -4.85
CA GLY A 3 -9.13 -3.71 -4.46
C GLY A 3 -7.68 -3.88 -4.02
N LEU A 4 -6.90 -2.81 -4.10
CA LEU A 4 -5.52 -2.77 -3.67
C LEU A 4 -5.35 -1.78 -2.52
N PHE A 5 -4.51 -2.11 -1.55
CA PHE A 5 -4.06 -1.20 -0.52
C PHE A 5 -2.64 -0.75 -0.82
N LEU A 6 -2.40 0.56 -0.73
CA LEU A 6 -1.05 1.09 -0.67
C LEU A 6 -0.59 1.09 0.78
N MET A 7 0.47 0.34 1.03
CA MET A 7 1.10 0.23 2.34
C MET A 7 2.37 1.07 2.34
N VAL A 8 2.53 1.93 3.34
CA VAL A 8 3.69 2.81 3.48
C VAL A 8 4.46 2.42 4.73
N CYS A 9 5.75 2.19 4.58
CA CYS A 9 6.63 1.91 5.70
C CYS A 9 7.02 3.21 6.39
N SER A 10 6.58 3.38 7.63
CA SER A 10 7.11 4.44 8.49
C SER A 10 8.52 4.04 8.92
N ALA A 11 9.53 4.78 8.43
CA ALA A 11 10.94 4.52 8.73
C ALA A 11 11.27 4.51 10.23
N MET A 12 10.40 5.07 11.08
CA MET A 12 10.55 5.03 12.53
C MET A 12 10.21 3.66 13.15
N ASN A 13 9.28 2.90 12.58
CA ASN A 13 8.75 1.69 13.21
C ASN A 13 8.83 0.42 12.34
N CYS A 14 9.28 0.51 11.08
CA CYS A 14 9.26 -0.61 10.12
C CYS A 14 7.88 -1.27 9.96
N GLN A 15 6.81 -0.58 10.36
CA GLN A 15 5.45 -1.04 10.21
C GLN A 15 4.87 -0.43 8.94
N PHE A 16 4.36 -1.31 8.09
CA PHE A 16 3.61 -0.93 6.91
C PHE A 16 2.20 -0.54 7.33
N GLU A 17 1.84 0.72 7.11
CA GLU A 17 0.50 1.24 7.42
C GLU A 17 -0.26 1.56 6.13
N PRO A 18 -1.60 1.36 6.11
CA PRO A 18 -2.40 1.70 4.95
C PRO A 18 -2.41 3.22 4.73
N TYR A 19 -2.14 3.66 3.51
CA TYR A 19 -2.07 5.08 3.15
C TYR A 19 -3.43 5.81 3.21
N GLY A 20 -4.53 5.06 3.30
CA GLY A 20 -5.83 5.60 3.72
C GLY A 20 -7.04 5.11 2.93
N TYR A 21 -6.87 4.62 1.69
CA TYR A 21 -7.99 4.15 0.86
C TYR A 21 -7.64 2.93 0.00
N ILE A 22 -8.68 2.25 -0.47
CA ILE A 22 -8.56 1.09 -1.36
C ILE A 22 -8.63 1.58 -2.81
N TYR A 23 -7.63 1.24 -3.60
CA TYR A 23 -7.61 1.53 -5.03
C TYR A 23 -8.48 0.52 -5.77
N PRO A 24 -9.32 0.97 -6.72
CA PRO A 24 -10.12 0.08 -7.55
C PRO A 24 -9.31 -0.63 -8.64
N ASP A 25 -8.09 -0.16 -8.93
CA ASP A 25 -7.20 -0.68 -9.97
C ASP A 25 -5.72 -0.53 -9.60
N GLU A 26 -4.87 -1.29 -10.28
CA GLU A 26 -3.42 -1.34 -10.04
C GLU A 26 -2.69 -0.08 -10.47
N ILE A 27 -3.14 0.55 -11.55
CA ILE A 27 -2.47 1.71 -12.13
C ILE A 27 -2.47 2.87 -11.13
N ASN A 28 -3.63 3.18 -10.55
CA ASN A 28 -3.74 4.25 -9.56
C ASN A 28 -2.89 3.97 -8.31
N CYS A 29 -2.78 2.72 -7.88
CA CYS A 29 -1.91 2.36 -6.75
C CYS A 29 -0.42 2.56 -7.09
N LEU A 30 0.00 2.16 -8.30
CA LEU A 30 1.41 2.29 -8.73
C LEU A 30 1.84 3.75 -8.88
N VAL A 31 0.95 4.62 -9.36
CA VAL A 31 1.22 6.07 -9.47
C VAL A 31 1.51 6.68 -8.10
N ASP A 32 0.66 6.41 -7.11
CA ASP A 32 0.88 6.92 -5.75
C ASP A 32 2.11 6.29 -5.09
N ARG A 33 2.36 5.00 -5.33
CA ARG A 33 3.58 4.33 -4.88
C ARG A 33 4.83 5.03 -5.42
N GLU A 34 4.88 5.32 -6.71
CA GLU A 34 6.03 6.00 -7.32
C GLU A 34 6.24 7.41 -6.77
N LEU A 35 5.16 8.15 -6.54
CA LEU A 35 5.22 9.45 -5.89
C LEU A 35 5.82 9.34 -4.48
N LEU A 36 5.36 8.41 -3.65
CA LEU A 36 5.88 8.21 -2.29
C LEU A 36 7.34 7.74 -2.29
N VAL A 37 7.72 6.87 -3.22
CA VAL A 37 9.13 6.45 -3.40
C VAL A 37 10.00 7.64 -3.78
N SER A 38 9.51 8.54 -4.63
CA SER A 38 10.24 9.78 -4.96
C SER A 38 10.41 10.73 -3.76
N GLU A 39 9.50 10.67 -2.78
CA GLU A 39 9.59 11.38 -1.50
C GLU A 39 10.51 10.68 -0.47
N GLY A 40 11.14 9.56 -0.86
CA GLY A 40 12.02 8.78 0.02
C GLY A 40 11.29 7.85 0.99
N LYS A 41 10.01 7.58 0.77
CA LYS A 41 9.24 6.59 1.54
C LYS A 41 9.31 5.22 0.87
N VAL A 42 9.26 4.16 1.66
CA VAL A 42 9.07 2.81 1.10
C VAL A 42 7.56 2.55 1.04
N ALA A 43 7.05 2.23 -0.15
CA ALA A 43 5.63 2.00 -0.38
C ALA A 43 5.41 0.79 -1.28
N GLU A 44 4.38 0.00 -1.00
CA GLU A 44 4.05 -1.24 -1.71
C GLU A 44 2.54 -1.40 -1.90
N CYS A 45 2.12 -1.91 -3.06
CA CYS A 45 0.73 -2.17 -3.40
C CYS A 45 0.40 -3.64 -3.12
N TYR A 46 -0.63 -3.89 -2.32
CA TYR A 46 -1.08 -5.24 -1.95
C TYR A 46 -2.55 -5.47 -2.29
N PRO A 47 -2.93 -6.68 -2.77
CA PRO A 47 -4.34 -7.04 -2.89
C PRO A 47 -5.03 -7.02 -1.53
N VAL A 48 -6.26 -6.49 -1.47
CA VAL A 48 -7.12 -6.54 -0.26
C VAL A 48 -7.23 -7.98 0.25
N ASP A 49 -7.41 -8.94 -0.66
CA ASP A 49 -7.53 -10.36 -0.31
C ASP A 49 -6.23 -10.96 0.26
N ALA A 50 -5.06 -10.35 0.01
CA ALA A 50 -3.79 -10.77 0.58
C ALA A 50 -3.61 -10.29 2.03
N ILE A 51 -4.14 -9.10 2.36
CA ILE A 51 -4.09 -8.55 3.73
C ILE A 51 -5.05 -9.33 4.67
N ILE A 52 -6.23 -9.72 4.18
CA ILE A 52 -7.21 -10.48 5.00
C ILE A 52 -6.65 -11.84 5.43
N ARG A 53 -5.80 -12.48 4.61
CA ARG A 53 -5.17 -13.77 4.96
C ARG A 53 -4.03 -13.67 5.96
N ALA A 54 -3.40 -12.49 6.09
CA ALA A 54 -2.31 -12.30 7.05
C ALA A 54 -2.80 -12.11 8.51
N ASN A 55 -4.09 -11.81 8.70
CA ASN A 55 -4.71 -11.54 10.01
C ASN A 55 -5.58 -12.69 10.54
N ASN A 56 -5.46 -13.91 9.99
CA ASN A 56 -6.23 -15.08 10.42
C ASN A 56 -5.32 -16.26 10.78
#